data_AF-A0AAE0E1K1-F1
#
_entry.id   AF-A0AAE0E1K1-F1
#
_cell.length_a   1.000
_cell.length_b   1.000
_cell.length_c   1.000
_cell.angle_alpha   90.00
_cell.angle_beta   90.00
_cell.angle_gamma   90.00
#
_symmetry.space_group_name_H-M   'P 1'
#
loop_
_entity.id
_entity.type
_entity.pdbx_description
1 polymer ?
#
loop_
_entity_poly.entity_id
_entity_poly.type
_entity_poly.pdbx_seq_one_letter_code
_entity_poly.pdbx_strand_id
1 'polypeptide(L)'
;MKRVQTSRTHIQIPRVKKIRKTESDPFGLDALIPSKMKKDDRTKGKKYSVAKFRKEEGEENKRFLKSQRETLITCLDIAAQRYKTPWCQTVIDILVKHAFDNVARFTSRQRDAVEKLWASIREQHNRRKQGKSVTGKLDVNAFEWLQQKYASEKISIRHSVGGAGDRRAQQWLG
;
A
#
# COMPACT_ATOMS: atom_id res chain seq x y z
N MET A 1 28.71 11.18 49.52
CA MET A 1 29.59 10.51 48.53
C MET A 1 29.02 10.71 47.13
N LYS A 2 29.80 11.43 46.30
CA LYS A 2 29.91 11.52 44.83
C LYS A 2 28.65 11.32 43.94
N ARG A 3 28.12 12.45 43.42
CA ARG A 3 27.34 12.50 42.16
C ARG A 3 28.24 12.08 41.00
N VAL A 4 27.83 11.05 40.27
CA VAL A 4 28.49 10.63 39.02
C VAL A 4 28.02 11.56 37.90
N GLN A 5 28.91 12.44 37.45
CA GLN A 5 28.74 13.22 36.23
C GLN A 5 28.96 12.30 35.02
N THR A 6 27.91 11.99 34.27
CA THR A 6 28.02 11.38 32.95
C THR A 6 28.18 12.48 31.91
N SER A 7 29.42 12.71 31.50
CA SER A 7 29.80 13.61 30.40
C SER A 7 29.28 13.08 29.07
N ARG A 8 28.22 13.70 28.54
CA ARG A 8 27.71 13.41 27.20
C ARG A 8 28.59 14.11 26.17
N THR A 9 29.49 13.37 25.56
CA THR A 9 30.37 13.85 24.48
C THR A 9 29.53 14.28 23.27
N HIS A 10 29.65 15.56 22.93
CA HIS A 10 28.97 16.18 21.81
C HIS A 10 29.77 15.87 20.54
N ILE A 11 29.40 14.81 19.82
CA ILE A 11 30.00 14.49 18.52
C ILE A 11 29.43 15.46 17.48
N GLN A 12 30.23 16.46 17.10
CA GLN A 12 29.92 17.33 15.96
C GLN A 12 30.21 16.56 14.67
N ILE A 13 29.14 16.24 13.92
CA ILE A 13 29.25 15.69 12.57
C ILE A 13 29.61 16.84 11.62
N PRO A 14 30.70 16.77 10.82
CA PRO A 14 31.03 17.82 9.89
C PRO A 14 29.98 17.89 8.77
N ARG A 15 29.34 19.06 8.66
CA ARG A 15 28.34 19.37 7.64
C ARG A 15 29.03 19.44 6.27
N VAL A 16 28.89 18.40 5.46
CA VAL A 16 29.37 18.39 4.07
C VAL A 16 28.71 19.54 3.31
N LYS A 17 29.50 20.56 2.96
CA LYS A 17 29.07 21.63 2.05
C LYS A 17 28.86 21.01 0.67
N LYS A 18 27.60 20.84 0.27
CA LYS A 18 27.24 20.49 -1.11
C LYS A 18 27.56 21.69 -2.00
N ILE A 19 28.76 21.69 -2.59
CA ILE A 19 29.13 22.60 -3.67
C ILE A 19 28.15 22.30 -4.81
N ARG A 20 27.26 23.24 -5.12
CA ARG A 20 26.47 23.19 -6.34
C ARG A 20 27.45 23.44 -7.49
N LYS A 21 28.04 22.36 -8.02
CA LYS A 21 28.62 22.41 -9.35
C LYS A 21 27.43 22.70 -10.27
N THR A 22 27.40 23.90 -10.84
CA THR A 22 26.57 24.18 -12.00
C THR A 22 27.05 23.21 -13.07
N GLU A 23 26.32 22.12 -13.26
CA GLU A 23 26.51 21.21 -14.38
C GLU A 23 26.28 22.05 -15.64
N SER A 24 27.37 22.36 -16.34
CA SER A 24 27.28 22.89 -17.69
C SER A 24 26.67 21.79 -18.56
N ASP A 25 25.62 22.14 -19.31
CA ASP A 25 24.86 21.23 -20.15
C ASP A 25 25.78 20.46 -21.13
N PRO A 26 25.98 19.14 -20.97
CA PRO A 26 26.91 18.36 -21.77
C PRO A 26 26.44 18.14 -23.22
N PHE A 27 25.21 18.51 -23.55
CA PHE A 27 24.63 18.35 -24.89
C PHE A 27 24.36 19.69 -25.60
N GLY A 28 24.64 20.82 -24.95
CA GLY A 28 24.46 22.15 -25.56
C GLY A 28 23.03 22.47 -25.98
N LEU A 29 22.02 21.80 -25.41
CA LEU A 29 20.61 22.08 -25.65
C LEU A 29 20.22 23.48 -25.13
N ASP A 30 20.93 24.02 -24.16
CA ASP A 30 20.75 25.41 -23.71
C ASP A 30 20.91 26.44 -24.86
N ALA A 31 21.66 26.12 -25.93
CA ALA A 31 21.76 26.96 -27.12
C ALA A 31 20.55 26.85 -28.06
N LEU A 32 19.79 25.75 -27.96
CA LEU A 32 18.59 25.47 -28.77
C LEU A 32 17.32 25.96 -28.09
N ILE A 33 17.36 26.18 -26.77
CA ILE A 33 16.31 26.89 -26.06
C ILE A 33 16.45 28.38 -26.43
N PRO A 34 15.44 29.03 -27.03
CA PRO A 34 15.51 30.45 -27.32
C PRO A 34 15.68 31.23 -26.02
N SER A 35 16.92 31.58 -25.68
CA SER A 35 17.21 32.42 -24.54
C SER A 35 16.49 33.75 -24.77
N LYS A 36 15.52 34.06 -23.90
CA LYS A 36 14.70 35.26 -24.04
C LYS A 36 15.59 36.49 -23.86
N MET A 37 15.99 37.05 -25.01
CA MET A 37 16.23 38.46 -25.32
C MET A 37 16.97 39.31 -24.26
N LYS A 38 18.11 39.85 -24.68
CA LYS A 38 18.75 41.04 -24.10
C LYS A 38 17.69 42.13 -23.81
N LYS A 39 17.78 42.66 -22.58
CA LYS A 39 17.38 44.00 -22.07
C LYS A 39 17.32 45.05 -23.21
N ASP A 40 16.21 45.72 -23.50
CA ASP A 40 15.66 46.85 -22.72
C ASP A 40 14.21 47.21 -23.17
N ASP A 41 13.47 47.88 -22.27
CA ASP A 41 12.18 48.60 -22.46
C ASP A 41 10.89 47.87 -22.95
N ARG A 42 10.23 47.08 -22.07
CA ARG A 42 8.75 46.87 -22.05
C ARG A 42 8.30 46.09 -20.79
N THR A 43 8.43 46.70 -19.62
CA THR A 43 8.30 46.02 -18.32
C THR A 43 6.89 45.97 -17.70
N LYS A 44 5.81 46.33 -18.41
CA LYS A 44 4.43 46.25 -17.84
C LYS A 44 3.50 45.20 -18.47
N GLY A 45 3.64 44.84 -19.75
CA GLY A 45 2.75 43.85 -20.40
C GLY A 45 3.12 42.37 -20.16
N LYS A 46 4.42 42.05 -20.11
CA LYS A 46 4.93 40.66 -20.07
C LYS A 46 4.78 39.97 -18.70
N LYS A 47 4.66 40.74 -17.61
CA LYS A 47 4.38 40.21 -16.26
C LYS A 47 2.93 39.73 -16.13
N TYR A 48 1.97 40.42 -16.76
CA TYR A 48 0.55 40.05 -16.71
C TYR A 48 0.26 38.76 -17.48
N SER A 49 0.86 38.58 -18.66
CA SER A 49 0.70 37.33 -19.43
C SER A 49 1.37 36.15 -18.73
N VAL A 50 2.59 36.29 -18.21
CA VAL A 50 3.28 35.22 -17.45
C VAL A 50 2.55 34.87 -16.15
N ALA A 51 1.99 35.86 -15.44
CA ALA A 51 1.18 35.62 -14.26
C ALA A 51 -0.16 34.93 -14.60
N LYS A 52 -0.77 35.28 -15.75
CA LYS A 52 -2.00 34.64 -16.23
C LYS A 52 -1.76 33.21 -16.66
N PHE A 53 -0.69 32.94 -17.43
CA PHE A 53 -0.28 31.58 -17.81
C PHE A 53 0.03 30.70 -16.60
N ARG A 54 0.79 31.20 -15.61
CA ARG A 54 1.07 30.45 -14.37
C ARG A 54 -0.18 30.18 -13.54
N LYS A 55 -1.16 31.10 -13.57
CA LYS A 55 -2.43 30.95 -12.87
C LYS A 55 -3.34 29.94 -13.58
N GLU A 56 -3.39 29.97 -14.90
CA GLU A 56 -4.12 29.05 -15.76
C GLU A 56 -3.55 27.63 -15.68
N GLU A 57 -2.22 27.48 -15.76
CA GLU A 57 -1.51 26.21 -15.53
C GLU A 57 -1.78 25.66 -14.12
N GLY A 58 -1.80 26.54 -13.11
CA GLY A 58 -2.19 26.19 -11.74
C GLY A 58 -3.64 25.73 -11.61
N GLU A 59 -4.55 26.24 -12.44
CA GLU A 59 -5.96 25.81 -12.48
C GLU A 59 -6.14 24.50 -13.24
N GLU A 60 -5.42 24.29 -14.34
CA GLU A 60 -5.37 23.03 -15.07
C GLU A 60 -4.81 21.90 -14.19
N ASN A 61 -3.71 22.16 -13.47
CA ASN A 61 -3.15 21.22 -12.51
C ASN A 61 -4.15 20.87 -11.39
N LYS A 62 -4.96 21.83 -10.92
CA LYS A 62 -6.03 21.56 -9.94
C LYS A 62 -7.14 20.70 -10.53
N ARG A 63 -7.51 20.91 -11.80
CA ARG A 63 -8.51 20.09 -12.50
C ARG A 63 -7.99 18.66 -12.71
N PHE A 64 -6.75 18.52 -13.18
CA PHE A 64 -6.09 17.24 -13.33
C PHE A 64 -6.04 16.45 -12.02
N LEU A 65 -5.66 17.10 -10.90
CA LEU A 65 -5.65 16.47 -9.59
C LEU A 65 -7.05 16.04 -9.12
N LYS A 66 -8.10 16.77 -9.48
CA LYS A 66 -9.48 16.35 -9.19
C LYS A 66 -9.84 15.10 -9.97
N SER A 67 -9.58 15.10 -11.29
CA SER A 67 -9.84 13.94 -12.14
C SER A 67 -9.05 12.71 -11.68
N GLN A 68 -7.78 12.89 -11.29
CA GLN A 68 -6.96 11.80 -10.76
C GLN A 68 -7.52 11.23 -9.45
N ARG A 69 -8.07 12.08 -8.57
CA ARG A 69 -8.71 11.59 -7.33
C ARG A 69 -9.98 10.82 -7.63
N GLU A 70 -10.77 11.29 -8.58
CA GLU A 70 -12.00 10.61 -9.01
C GLU A 70 -11.70 9.23 -9.61
N THR A 71 -10.72 9.13 -10.52
CA THR A 71 -10.31 7.84 -11.10
C THR A 71 -9.79 6.90 -10.02
N LEU A 72 -9.04 7.41 -9.04
CA LEU A 72 -8.54 6.59 -7.93
C LEU A 72 -9.66 6.03 -7.05
N ILE A 73 -10.72 6.80 -6.78
CA ILE A 73 -11.91 6.29 -6.09
C ILE A 73 -12.59 5.19 -6.91
N THR A 74 -12.75 5.39 -8.22
CA THR A 74 -13.31 4.35 -9.11
C THR A 74 -12.47 3.08 -9.11
N CYS A 75 -11.13 3.21 -9.13
CA CYS A 75 -10.23 2.06 -9.02
C CYS A 75 -10.39 1.31 -7.69
N LEU A 76 -10.55 2.03 -6.58
CA LEU A 76 -10.79 1.43 -5.26
C LEU A 76 -12.12 0.67 -5.21
N ASP A 77 -13.16 1.21 -5.83
CA ASP A 77 -14.48 0.57 -5.88
C ASP A 77 -14.44 -0.72 -6.71
N ILE A 78 -13.81 -0.68 -7.89
CA ILE A 78 -13.60 -1.88 -8.73
C ILE A 78 -12.74 -2.91 -7.99
N ALA A 79 -11.69 -2.48 -7.29
CA ALA A 79 -10.86 -3.38 -6.49
C ALA A 79 -11.68 -4.07 -5.38
N ALA A 80 -12.53 -3.32 -4.69
CA ALA A 80 -13.40 -3.86 -3.63
C ALA A 80 -14.38 -4.92 -4.15
N GLN A 81 -14.89 -4.78 -5.37
CA GLN A 81 -15.74 -5.81 -6.00
C GLN A 81 -15.02 -7.16 -6.18
N ARG A 82 -13.68 -7.12 -6.33
CA ARG A 82 -12.83 -8.31 -6.50
C ARG A 82 -12.39 -8.96 -5.20
N TYR A 83 -12.85 -8.47 -4.04
CA TYR A 83 -12.49 -9.03 -2.74
C TYR A 83 -12.95 -10.48 -2.52
N LYS A 84 -13.92 -10.95 -3.31
CA LYS A 84 -14.36 -12.35 -3.33
C LYS A 84 -13.25 -13.32 -3.76
N THR A 85 -12.25 -12.82 -4.49
CA THR A 85 -11.16 -13.62 -5.05
C THR A 85 -10.01 -13.72 -4.05
N PRO A 86 -9.69 -14.92 -3.51
CA PRO A 86 -8.74 -15.06 -2.40
C PRO A 86 -7.35 -14.47 -2.65
N TRP A 87 -6.80 -14.63 -3.86
CA TRP A 87 -5.46 -14.13 -4.19
C TRP A 87 -5.38 -12.60 -4.24
N CYS A 88 -6.50 -11.89 -4.45
CA CYS A 88 -6.54 -10.43 -4.47
C CYS A 88 -6.63 -9.79 -3.08
N GLN A 89 -7.12 -10.54 -2.09
CA GLN A 89 -7.62 -9.99 -0.82
C GLN A 89 -6.59 -9.16 -0.07
N THR A 90 -5.37 -9.67 0.07
CA THR A 90 -4.29 -8.98 0.77
C THR A 90 -3.90 -7.67 0.07
N VAL A 91 -3.86 -7.68 -1.26
CA VAL A 91 -3.53 -6.47 -2.04
C VAL A 91 -4.61 -5.41 -1.85
N ILE A 92 -5.88 -5.80 -1.91
CA ILE A 92 -7.00 -4.89 -1.69
C ILE A 92 -6.98 -4.34 -0.26
N ASP A 93 -6.72 -5.19 0.75
CA ASP A 93 -6.60 -4.78 2.15
C ASP A 93 -5.53 -3.68 2.34
N ILE A 94 -4.36 -3.86 1.75
CA ILE A 94 -3.26 -2.88 1.80
C ILE A 94 -3.64 -1.60 1.07
N LEU A 95 -4.20 -1.72 -0.14
CA LEU A 95 -4.58 -0.59 -0.98
C LEU A 95 -5.61 0.32 -0.28
N VAL A 96 -6.68 -0.27 0.26
CA VAL A 96 -7.75 0.50 0.91
C VAL A 96 -7.28 1.08 2.24
N LYS A 97 -6.46 0.35 3.01
CA LYS A 97 -5.84 0.90 4.22
C LYS A 97 -4.99 2.12 3.89
N HIS A 98 -4.16 2.03 2.85
CA HIS A 98 -3.32 3.15 2.43
C HIS A 98 -4.15 4.36 1.96
N ALA A 99 -5.26 4.13 1.26
CA ALA A 99 -6.17 5.19 0.85
C ALA A 99 -6.84 5.87 2.05
N PHE A 100 -7.24 5.10 3.05
CA PHE A 100 -7.82 5.59 4.31
C PHE A 100 -6.80 6.38 5.15
N ASP A 101 -5.56 5.90 5.28
CA ASP A 101 -4.51 6.63 5.99
C ASP A 101 -4.20 8.00 5.33
N ASN A 102 -4.50 8.13 4.03
CA ASN A 102 -4.34 9.36 3.26
C ASN A 102 -5.67 10.11 2.99
N VAL A 103 -6.71 9.87 3.79
CA VAL A 103 -8.06 10.43 3.56
C VAL A 103 -8.08 11.97 3.48
N ALA A 104 -7.13 12.64 4.16
CA ALA A 104 -6.96 14.09 4.14
C ALA A 104 -6.73 14.66 2.73
N ARG A 105 -6.21 13.86 1.79
CA ARG A 105 -5.96 14.27 0.40
C ARG A 105 -7.23 14.32 -0.45
N PHE A 106 -8.32 13.70 0.00
CA PHE A 106 -9.60 13.67 -0.72
C PHE A 106 -10.54 14.81 -0.29
N THR A 107 -11.56 15.08 -1.10
CA THR A 107 -12.64 16.04 -0.78
C THR A 107 -13.61 15.42 0.22
N SER A 108 -14.33 16.22 1.02
CA SER A 108 -15.25 15.73 2.06
C SER A 108 -16.16 14.59 1.59
N ARG A 109 -16.85 14.78 0.47
CA ARG A 109 -17.73 13.75 -0.12
C ARG A 109 -16.99 12.46 -0.50
N GLN A 110 -15.75 12.57 -0.98
CA GLN A 110 -14.93 11.40 -1.30
C GLN A 110 -14.43 10.70 -0.05
N ARG A 111 -14.17 11.43 1.05
CA ARG A 111 -13.80 10.85 2.34
C ARG A 111 -14.88 9.92 2.85
N ASP A 112 -16.14 10.37 2.84
CA ASP A 112 -17.27 9.55 3.26
C ASP A 112 -17.37 8.23 2.46
N ALA A 113 -17.06 8.28 1.16
CA ALA A 113 -17.04 7.09 0.31
C ALA A 113 -15.89 6.14 0.68
N VAL A 114 -14.68 6.66 0.90
CA VAL A 114 -13.52 5.87 1.34
C VAL A 114 -13.74 5.26 2.73
N GLU A 115 -14.35 6.00 3.65
CA GLU A 115 -14.67 5.51 5.00
C GLU A 115 -15.65 4.34 4.96
N LYS A 116 -16.72 4.45 4.15
CA LYS A 116 -17.69 3.36 3.93
C LYS A 116 -17.01 2.13 3.32
N LEU A 117 -16.15 2.35 2.31
CA LEU A 117 -15.41 1.27 1.65
C LEU A 117 -14.47 0.57 2.64
N TRP A 118 -13.75 1.34 3.46
CA TRP A 118 -12.85 0.83 4.49
C TRP A 118 -13.60 0.02 5.56
N ALA A 119 -14.74 0.51 6.04
CA ALA A 119 -15.55 -0.21 7.02
C ALA A 119 -15.99 -1.58 6.49
N SER A 120 -16.50 -1.63 5.26
CA SER A 120 -16.92 -2.88 4.59
C SER A 120 -15.75 -3.87 4.44
N ILE A 121 -14.61 -3.41 3.93
CA ILE A 121 -13.43 -4.27 3.72
C ILE A 121 -12.84 -4.73 5.05
N ARG A 122 -12.77 -3.87 6.05
CA ARG A 122 -12.27 -4.21 7.38
C ARG A 122 -13.14 -5.27 8.05
N GLU A 123 -14.45 -5.20 7.87
CA GLU A 123 -15.36 -6.24 8.35
C GLU A 123 -15.07 -7.58 7.67
N GLN A 124 -14.93 -7.60 6.34
CA GLN A 124 -14.60 -8.82 5.60
C GLN A 124 -13.22 -9.38 5.97
N HIS A 125 -12.23 -8.50 6.20
CA HIS A 125 -10.90 -8.86 6.68
C HIS A 125 -10.96 -9.52 8.06
N ASN A 126 -11.75 -8.96 8.98
CA ASN A 126 -11.96 -9.52 10.31
C ASN A 126 -12.69 -10.87 10.23
N ARG A 127 -13.73 -10.99 9.40
CA ARG A 127 -14.43 -12.26 9.15
C ARG A 127 -13.49 -13.34 8.62
N ARG A 128 -12.57 -12.97 7.72
CA ARG A 128 -11.54 -13.90 7.23
C ARG A 128 -10.59 -14.34 8.35
N LYS A 129 -10.13 -13.41 9.18
CA LYS A 129 -9.22 -13.69 10.31
C LYS A 129 -9.87 -14.55 11.40
N GLN A 130 -11.16 -14.35 11.63
CA GLN A 130 -11.94 -15.13 12.59
C GLN A 130 -12.26 -16.54 12.05
N GLY A 131 -11.97 -16.83 10.78
CA GLY A 131 -12.28 -18.12 10.17
C GLY A 131 -13.79 -18.32 9.93
N LYS A 132 -14.16 -19.47 9.39
CA LYS A 132 -15.56 -19.84 9.11
C LYS A 132 -16.27 -20.39 10.35
N SER A 133 -16.03 -19.86 11.55
CA SER A 133 -16.90 -20.20 12.68
C SER A 133 -18.18 -19.36 12.61
N VAL A 134 -19.05 -19.70 11.66
CA VAL A 134 -20.42 -19.16 11.54
C VAL A 134 -21.34 -19.75 12.64
N THR A 135 -20.86 -20.76 13.38
CA THR A 135 -21.69 -21.53 14.31
C THR A 135 -21.20 -21.48 15.76
N GLY A 136 -20.15 -20.72 16.07
CA GLY A 136 -19.60 -20.62 17.43
C GLY A 136 -19.01 -21.93 17.97
N LYS A 137 -18.90 -22.97 17.13
CA LYS A 137 -18.12 -24.17 17.43
C LYS A 137 -16.67 -23.89 17.05
N LEU A 138 -15.76 -24.31 17.94
CA LEU A 138 -14.34 -24.38 17.70
C LEU A 138 -14.12 -25.26 16.46
N ASP A 139 -13.78 -24.64 15.33
CA ASP A 139 -13.38 -25.39 14.13
C ASP A 139 -12.08 -26.10 14.49
N VAL A 140 -12.18 -27.38 14.89
CA VAL A 140 -11.02 -28.22 15.09
C VAL A 140 -10.24 -28.25 13.78
N ASN A 141 -8.97 -27.84 13.84
CA ASN A 141 -8.12 -27.80 12.66
C ASN A 141 -8.06 -29.21 12.04
N ALA A 142 -7.91 -29.34 10.72
CA ALA A 142 -7.78 -30.66 10.07
C ALA A 142 -6.69 -31.52 10.75
N PHE A 143 -5.64 -30.86 11.26
CA PHE A 143 -4.61 -31.48 12.09
C PHE A 143 -5.14 -32.04 13.42
N GLU A 144 -5.94 -31.28 14.17
CA GLU A 144 -6.53 -31.71 15.44
C GLU A 144 -7.56 -32.83 15.22
N TRP A 145 -8.32 -32.75 14.12
CA TRP A 145 -9.23 -33.82 13.72
C TRP A 145 -8.50 -35.12 13.39
N LEU A 146 -7.39 -35.03 12.63
CA LEU A 146 -6.52 -36.18 12.40
C LEU A 146 -5.90 -36.71 13.70
N GLN A 147 -5.42 -35.83 14.57
CA GLN A 147 -4.82 -36.20 15.84
C GLN A 147 -5.82 -36.93 16.73
N GLN A 148 -7.05 -36.42 16.86
CA GLN A 148 -8.10 -37.06 17.64
C GLN A 148 -8.49 -38.42 17.03
N LYS A 149 -8.56 -38.51 15.70
CA LYS A 149 -8.80 -39.75 14.98
C LYS A 149 -7.73 -40.79 15.32
N TYR A 150 -6.44 -40.48 15.12
CA TYR A 150 -5.34 -41.39 15.44
C TYR A 150 -5.18 -41.67 16.93
N ALA A 151 -5.52 -40.73 17.81
CA ALA A 151 -5.47 -40.92 19.26
C ALA A 151 -6.52 -41.93 19.75
N SER A 152 -7.68 -42.00 19.08
CA SER A 152 -8.73 -42.99 19.37
C SER A 152 -8.52 -44.34 18.66
N GLU A 153 -7.66 -44.37 17.64
CA GLU A 153 -7.47 -45.52 16.77
C GLU A 153 -6.36 -46.43 17.32
N LYS A 154 -6.68 -47.69 17.61
CA LYS A 154 -5.69 -48.65 18.13
C LYS A 154 -4.69 -49.02 17.03
N ILE A 155 -3.53 -48.36 17.05
CA ILE A 155 -2.39 -48.71 16.20
C ILE A 155 -1.84 -50.07 16.65
N SER A 156 -2.06 -51.10 15.82
CA SER A 156 -1.48 -52.42 16.04
C SER A 156 0.04 -52.34 15.87
N ILE A 157 0.78 -52.70 16.93
CA ILE A 157 2.26 -52.78 16.97
C ILE A 157 2.80 -53.82 15.95
N ARG A 158 1.94 -54.69 15.42
CA ARG A 158 2.27 -55.66 14.37
C ARG A 158 1.71 -55.19 13.03
N HIS A 159 2.33 -54.18 12.42
CA HIS A 159 2.26 -53.80 11.00
C HIS A 159 1.01 -54.22 10.19
N SER A 160 -0.19 -53.82 10.62
CA SER A 160 -1.36 -53.91 9.75
C SER A 160 -2.30 -52.74 10.00
N VAL A 161 -2.31 -51.82 9.04
CA VAL A 161 -3.39 -50.87 8.84
C VAL A 161 -4.40 -51.53 7.90
N GLY A 162 -5.51 -52.01 8.46
CA GLY A 162 -6.66 -52.51 7.68
C GLY A 162 -6.81 -54.03 7.68
N GLY A 163 -7.66 -54.55 8.58
CA GLY A 163 -8.22 -55.89 8.47
C GLY A 163 -9.41 -56.01 7.50
N ALA A 164 -9.80 -54.90 6.86
CA ALA A 164 -10.78 -54.87 5.78
C ALA A 164 -10.11 -54.25 4.55
N GLY A 165 -9.63 -55.11 3.66
CA GLY A 165 -8.77 -54.77 2.53
C GLY A 165 -9.49 -53.96 1.44
N ASP A 166 -9.71 -52.66 1.68
CA ASP A 166 -10.33 -51.80 0.66
C ASP A 166 -9.78 -50.38 0.59
N ARG A 167 -8.46 -50.21 0.75
CA ARG A 167 -7.78 -48.95 0.39
C ARG A 167 -6.45 -49.22 -0.30
N ARG A 168 -6.41 -48.96 -1.61
CA ARG A 168 -5.18 -48.88 -2.41
C ARG A 168 -4.37 -47.68 -1.90
N ALA A 169 -3.33 -47.93 -1.12
CA ALA A 169 -2.34 -46.89 -0.81
C ALA A 169 -1.60 -46.54 -2.11
N GLN A 170 -1.85 -45.36 -2.67
CA GLN A 170 -0.97 -44.79 -3.70
C GLN A 170 0.28 -44.26 -3.01
N GLN A 171 1.43 -44.84 -3.34
CA GLN A 171 2.75 -44.42 -2.88
C GLN A 171 3.13 -43.13 -3.62
N TRP A 172 3.18 -42.01 -2.90
CA TRP A 172 3.50 -40.67 -3.44
C TRP A 172 5.01 -40.38 -3.47
N LEU A 173 5.85 -41.41 -3.56
CA LEU A 173 7.29 -41.26 -3.73
C LEU A 173 7.71 -41.99 -5.00
N GLY A 174 7.72 -41.23 -6.08
CA GLY A 174 8.42 -41.45 -7.34
C GLY A 174 8.99 -40.12 -7.78
#